data_AF-A0A2V8LC21-F1
#
_entry.id   AF-A0A2V8LC21-F1
#
_cell.length_a   1.000
_cell.length_b   1.000
_cell.length_c   1.000
_cell.angle_alpha   90.00
_cell.angle_beta   90.00
_cell.angle_gamma   90.00
#
_symmetry.space_group_name_H-M   'P 1'
#
loop_
_entity.id
_entity.type
_entity.pdbx_description
1 polymer ?
#
loop_
_entity_poly.entity_id
_entity_poly.type
_entity_poly.pdbx_seq_one_letter_code
_entity_poly.pdbx_strand_id
1 'polypeptide(L)'
;MIHQLYEHEANPAVFLPGATVANTNQRRVLYLQNPDQGKYFSNIVEVDDGGTRSYNAIVLSVQRRRARGVTVQGNYTLSHCIDTGYTDVI
;
A
#
# COMPACT_ATOMS: atom_id res chain seq x y z
N MET A 1 12.76 -10.90 2.08
CA MET A 1 12.20 -9.95 1.11
C MET A 1 11.18 -10.71 0.30
N ILE A 2 9.93 -10.26 0.30
CA ILE A 2 8.87 -10.82 -0.53
C ILE A 2 8.59 -9.79 -1.62
N HIS A 3 8.56 -10.22 -2.89
CA HIS A 3 8.09 -9.39 -4.01
C HIS A 3 6.57 -9.25 -3.91
N GLN A 4 6.09 -8.04 -4.10
CA GLN A 4 4.69 -7.68 -4.02
C GLN A 4 4.31 -6.87 -5.25
N LEU A 5 3.05 -7.01 -5.67
CA LEU A 5 2.51 -6.14 -6.71
C LEU A 5 2.44 -4.71 -6.19
N TYR A 6 2.91 -3.78 -7.01
CA TYR A 6 2.84 -2.35 -6.80
C TYR A 6 1.93 -1.78 -7.88
N GLU A 7 0.87 -1.10 -7.44
CA GLU A 7 -0.09 -0.47 -8.33
C GLU A 7 0.13 1.04 -8.30
N HIS A 8 0.11 1.67 -9.47
CA HIS A 8 0.13 3.11 -9.60
C HIS A 8 -0.82 3.58 -10.70
N GLU A 9 -1.36 4.78 -10.53
CA GLU A 9 -2.23 5.39 -11.52
C GLU A 9 -1.41 6.12 -12.59
N ALA A 10 -1.49 5.64 -13.84
CA ALA A 10 -0.74 6.19 -14.97
C ALA A 10 -1.39 7.46 -15.58
N ASN A 11 -2.68 7.70 -15.29
CA ASN A 11 -3.41 8.86 -15.79
C ASN A 11 -4.09 9.67 -14.68
N PRO A 12 -3.36 10.15 -13.65
CA PRO A 12 -3.97 10.77 -12.47
C PRO A 12 -4.64 12.11 -12.80
N ALA A 13 -5.62 12.51 -11.98
CA ALA A 13 -6.29 13.80 -12.13
C ALA A 13 -5.49 14.90 -11.40
N VAL A 14 -4.98 15.89 -12.13
CA VAL A 14 -4.12 16.94 -11.56
C VAL A 14 -4.92 17.87 -10.65
N PHE A 15 -4.54 17.98 -9.37
CA PHE A 15 -5.18 18.89 -8.42
C PHE A 15 -4.91 20.37 -8.75
N LEU A 16 -5.97 21.15 -8.95
CA LEU A 16 -5.95 22.55 -9.39
C LEU A 16 -7.07 23.35 -8.70
N PRO A 17 -6.98 24.69 -8.60
CA PRO A 17 -8.09 25.51 -8.13
C PRO A 17 -9.38 25.24 -8.93
N GLY A 18 -10.48 24.96 -8.23
CA GLY A 18 -11.75 24.57 -8.85
C GLY A 18 -11.88 23.07 -9.18
N ALA A 19 -10.96 22.22 -8.71
CA ALA A 19 -11.10 20.77 -8.75
C ALA A 19 -12.39 20.32 -8.03
N THR A 20 -13.21 19.54 -8.72
CA THR A 20 -14.42 18.90 -8.19
C THR A 20 -14.49 17.46 -8.69
N VAL A 21 -15.32 16.63 -8.07
CA VAL A 21 -15.54 15.24 -8.54
C VAL A 21 -16.12 15.23 -9.96
N ALA A 22 -16.94 16.23 -10.30
CA ALA A 22 -17.56 16.34 -11.62
C ALA A 22 -16.55 16.65 -12.75
N ASN A 23 -15.39 17.24 -12.43
CA ASN A 23 -14.36 17.58 -13.42
C ASN A 23 -13.11 16.70 -13.35
N THR A 24 -13.15 15.58 -12.62
CA THR A 24 -12.01 14.68 -12.44
C THR A 24 -11.44 14.22 -13.79
N ASN A 25 -12.29 13.77 -14.73
CA ASN A 25 -11.82 13.26 -16.03
C ASN A 25 -11.15 14.34 -16.88
N GLN A 26 -11.67 15.57 -16.86
CA GLN A 26 -11.09 16.69 -17.61
C GLN A 26 -9.73 17.14 -17.07
N ARG A 27 -9.39 16.77 -15.83
CA ARG A 27 -8.10 17.09 -15.20
C ARG A 27 -7.07 15.97 -15.32
N ARG A 28 -7.43 14.84 -15.94
CA ARG A 28 -6.50 13.72 -16.13
C ARG A 28 -5.42 14.07 -17.14
N VAL A 29 -4.19 13.60 -16.93
CA VAL A 29 -3.02 13.91 -17.75
C VAL A 29 -3.28 13.70 -19.26
N LEU A 30 -3.89 12.59 -19.65
CA LEU A 30 -4.20 12.29 -21.05
C LEU A 30 -5.27 13.22 -21.63
N TYR A 31 -6.24 13.66 -20.83
CA TYR A 31 -7.22 14.66 -21.25
C TYR A 31 -6.56 16.02 -21.44
N LEU A 32 -5.64 16.40 -20.56
CA LEU A 32 -4.88 17.65 -20.66
C LEU A 32 -3.90 17.64 -21.83
N GLN A 33 -3.34 16.49 -22.20
CA GLN A 33 -2.48 16.34 -23.38
C GLN A 33 -3.26 16.49 -24.70
N ASN A 34 -4.40 15.81 -24.82
CA ASN A 34 -5.24 15.89 -26.01
C ASN A 34 -6.71 15.60 -25.64
N PRO A 35 -7.58 16.62 -25.55
CA PRO A 35 -8.99 16.42 -25.19
C PRO A 35 -9.77 15.55 -26.19
N ASP A 36 -9.41 15.56 -27.48
CA ASP A 36 -10.12 14.79 -28.51
C ASP A 36 -9.93 13.29 -28.37
N GLN A 37 -8.77 12.86 -27.86
CA GLN A 37 -8.45 11.46 -27.61
C GLN A 37 -8.62 11.10 -26.13
N GLY A 38 -8.16 11.96 -25.23
CA GLY A 38 -8.19 11.79 -23.78
C GLY A 38 -9.59 11.65 -23.19
N LYS A 39 -10.63 12.16 -23.85
CA LYS A 39 -12.03 11.94 -23.46
C LYS A 39 -12.46 10.46 -23.45
N TYR A 40 -11.75 9.60 -24.18
CA TYR A 40 -12.02 8.16 -24.22
C TYR A 40 -11.29 7.38 -23.12
N PHE A 41 -10.40 8.04 -22.37
CA PHE A 41 -9.61 7.43 -21.30
C PHE A 41 -10.06 7.94 -19.94
N SER A 42 -10.09 7.04 -18.96
CA SER A 42 -10.44 7.34 -17.55
C SER A 42 -9.20 7.07 -16.68
N ASN A 43 -9.40 6.64 -15.43
CA ASN A 43 -8.35 6.03 -14.62
C ASN A 43 -7.70 4.87 -15.39
N ILE A 44 -6.36 4.84 -15.36
CA ILE A 44 -5.53 3.75 -15.88
C ILE A 44 -4.66 3.31 -14.72
N VAL A 45 -4.84 2.06 -14.30
CA VAL A 45 -4.00 1.43 -13.26
C VAL A 45 -2.94 0.60 -13.96
N GLU A 46 -1.69 0.86 -13.61
CA GLU A 46 -0.56 0.04 -13.99
C GLU A 46 -0.10 -0.77 -12.77
N VAL A 47 0.27 -2.02 -13.01
CA VAL A 47 0.71 -2.95 -11.98
C VAL A 47 2.09 -3.45 -12.36
N ASP A 48 3.06 -3.26 -11.47
CA ASP A 48 4.41 -3.81 -11.59
C ASP A 48 4.77 -4.66 -10.36
N ASP A 49 5.87 -5.40 -10.45
CA ASP A 49 6.37 -6.27 -9.39
C ASP A 49 7.47 -5.61 -8.55
N GLY A 50 7.69 -4.30 -8.69
CA GLY A 50 8.72 -3.54 -7.98
C GLY A 50 8.45 -3.34 -6.49
N GLY A 51 7.26 -3.72 -5.99
CA GLY A 51 6.89 -3.64 -4.59
C GLY A 51 7.68 -4.65 -3.75
N THR A 52 8.20 -4.20 -2.60
CA THR A 52 8.96 -5.08 -1.69
C THR A 52 8.38 -5.01 -0.28
N ARG A 53 8.25 -6.18 0.34
CA ARG A 53 7.82 -6.31 1.73
C ARG A 53 8.88 -7.01 2.57
N SER A 54 9.16 -6.45 3.74
CA SER A 54 10.05 -7.04 4.74
C SER A 54 9.30 -7.26 6.05
N TYR A 55 9.45 -8.48 6.59
CA TYR A 55 8.81 -8.89 7.83
C TYR A 55 9.88 -9.43 8.77
N ASN A 56 9.98 -8.82 9.94
CA ASN A 56 10.85 -9.28 11.02
C ASN A 56 10.01 -9.55 12.26
N ALA A 57 10.20 -10.71 12.88
CA ALA A 57 9.49 -11.08 14.09
C ALA A 57 10.42 -11.68 15.14
N ILE A 58 10.10 -11.38 16.39
CA ILE A 58 10.75 -11.92 17.58
C ILE A 58 9.67 -12.66 18.37
N VAL A 59 9.97 -13.89 18.77
CA VAL A 59 9.14 -14.69 19.68
C VAL A 59 9.97 -15.01 20.92
N LEU A 60 9.50 -14.56 22.07
CA LEU A 60 10.07 -14.86 23.39
C LEU A 60 9.15 -15.83 24.11
N SER A 61 9.70 -16.96 24.55
CA SER A 61 8.98 -17.96 25.35
C SER A 61 9.64 -18.13 26.70
N VAL A 62 8.86 -17.90 27.77
CA VAL A 62 9.28 -18.12 29.14
C VAL A 62 8.49 -19.29 29.69
N GLN A 63 9.20 -20.35 30.08
CA GLN A 63 8.58 -21.49 30.76
C GLN A 63 9.37 -21.82 32.03
N ARG A 64 8.69 -21.76 33.18
CA ARG A 64 9.23 -22.19 34.47
C ARG A 64 8.29 -23.21 35.10
N ARG A 65 8.68 -24.48 35.06
CA ARG A 65 8.02 -25.58 35.79
C ARG A 65 8.71 -25.83 37.13
N ARG A 66 7.93 -25.95 38.20
CA ARG A 66 8.38 -26.44 39.52
C ARG A 66 7.63 -27.72 39.89
N ALA A 67 8.28 -28.60 40.65
CA ALA A 67 7.71 -29.87 41.11
C ALA A 67 6.68 -29.72 42.26
N ARG A 68 6.73 -28.61 43.01
CA ARG A 68 5.70 -28.18 43.98
C ARG A 68 5.59 -26.65 43.93
N GLY A 69 4.38 -26.11 43.89
CA GLY A 69 4.10 -24.66 43.78
C GLY A 69 3.62 -24.21 42.39
N VAL A 70 3.77 -22.92 42.08
CA VAL A 70 3.21 -22.29 40.86
C VAL A 70 4.14 -22.50 39.66
N THR A 71 3.55 -22.89 38.52
CA THR A 71 4.20 -22.92 37.20
C THR A 71 3.87 -21.63 36.45
N VAL A 72 4.87 -21.01 35.81
CA VAL A 72 4.69 -19.80 35.01
C VAL A 72 5.06 -20.13 33.57
N GLN A 73 4.16 -19.81 32.65
CA GLN A 73 4.43 -19.86 31.22
C GLN A 73 3.89 -18.59 30.57
N GLY A 74 4.66 -18.01 29.66
CA GLY A 74 4.26 -16.84 28.89
C GLY A 74 4.98 -16.80 27.56
N ASN A 75 4.27 -16.36 26.51
CA ASN A 75 4.83 -16.11 25.19
C ASN A 75 4.60 -14.64 24.82
N TYR A 76 5.61 -14.00 24.26
CA TYR A 76 5.53 -12.65 23.75
C TYR A 76 6.01 -12.61 22.31
N THR A 77 5.18 -12.09 21.41
CA THR A 77 5.48 -11.98 19.99
C THR A 77 5.46 -10.52 19.60
N LEU A 78 6.57 -10.05 19.04
CA LEU A 78 6.69 -8.74 18.44
C LEU A 78 7.01 -8.91 16.96
N SER A 79 6.29 -8.22 16.09
CA SER A 79 6.61 -8.20 14.66
C SER A 79 6.58 -6.80 14.10
N HIS A 80 7.51 -6.54 13.18
CA HIS A 80 7.63 -5.29 12.45
C HIS A 80 7.54 -5.59 10.96
N CYS A 81 6.59 -4.95 10.30
CA CYS A 81 6.33 -5.10 8.87
C CYS A 81 6.56 -3.76 8.19
N ILE A 82 7.39 -3.74 7.15
CA ILE A 82 7.59 -2.59 6.28
C ILE A 82 7.15 -3.01 4.88
N ASP A 83 6.29 -2.20 4.27
CA ASP A 83 5.61 -2.48 3.01
C ASP A 83 5.63 -1.20 2.16
N THR A 84 5.96 -1.32 0.89
CA THR A 84 5.94 -0.20 -0.09
C THR A 84 4.60 -0.11 -0.84
N GLY A 85 3.61 -0.90 -0.43
CA GLY A 85 2.39 -1.18 -1.18
C GLY A 85 1.40 -0.02 -1.23
N TYR A 86 1.06 0.32 -2.46
CA TYR A 86 0.05 1.27 -2.92
C TYR A 86 0.31 2.74 -2.53
N THR A 87 0.78 3.54 -3.49
CA THR A 87 0.79 5.01 -3.40
C THR A 87 -0.39 5.57 -4.17
N ASP A 88 -1.43 6.01 -3.47
CA ASP A 88 -2.54 6.76 -4.07
C ASP A 88 -2.05 8.18 -4.40
N VAL A 89 -1.94 8.50 -5.69
CA VAL A 89 -1.63 9.86 -6.14
C VAL A 89 -2.96 10.58 -6.36
N ILE A 90 -3.53 11.11 -5.27
CA ILE A 90 -4.80 11.85 -5.26
C ILE A 90 -4.65 13.22 -5.94
#